data_AF-A0A4Q2KDC1-F1
#
_entry.id   AF-A0A4Q2KDC1-F1
#
_cell.length_a   1.000
_cell.length_b   1.000
_cell.length_c   1.000
_cell.angle_alpha   90.00
_cell.angle_beta   90.00
_cell.angle_gamma   90.00
#
_symmetry.space_group_name_H-M   'P 1'
#
loop_
_entity.id
_entity.type
_entity.pdbx_description
1 polymer ?
#
loop_
_entity_poly.entity_id
_entity_poly.type
_entity_poly.pdbx_seq_one_letter_code
_entity_poly.pdbx_strand_id
1 'polypeptide(L)'
;MKALTMFDRYEITSLTVNRAVNKLARAGIEVFNVRKTGKTRIRLSIRAKDSEKFFAIFHGSCYTINKLKDRGLKRLAVWALCRVGVLVGIALFCLTVFLSGALVFKVEVVGSGSHYREEVCALLSRAGLSPFSPYSEERAQNARAGILDLPAVSFCSVQKKGGVIVVGVEVNAETPAKVSARSLEAAFSGKILQLVCIRGTPLYKEGDTVEKGATLVAGYVDYGESGAVRREVAAIAKAVLECELSYEYESKEESDKALADAYAAATLEIGDAEILEKSADVRAENGAFVYEIHIRYAATFAVNMD
;
A
#
# COMPACT_ATOMS: atom_id res chain seq x y z
N MET A 1 6.35 54.65 11.86
CA MET A 1 7.71 54.09 11.80
C MET A 1 8.57 54.71 12.89
N LYS A 2 8.77 54.02 14.02
CA LYS A 2 9.71 54.47 15.06
C LYS A 2 11.11 54.39 14.46
N ALA A 3 11.76 55.54 14.27
CA ALA A 3 13.17 55.59 13.92
C ALA A 3 13.91 54.63 14.85
N LEU A 4 14.65 53.67 14.30
CA LEU A 4 15.63 52.91 15.06
C LEU A 4 16.52 53.94 15.75
N THR A 5 16.26 54.23 17.02
CA THR A 5 17.09 55.13 17.83
C THR A 5 18.42 54.42 17.97
N MET A 6 19.35 54.73 17.07
CA MET A 6 20.69 54.20 17.10
C MET A 6 21.36 54.76 18.35
N PHE A 7 21.73 53.87 19.26
CA PHE A 7 22.55 54.20 20.41
C PHE A 7 23.98 53.74 20.13
N ASP A 8 24.93 54.64 20.35
CA ASP A 8 26.36 54.36 20.32
C ASP A 8 26.86 54.20 21.74
N ARG A 9 27.67 53.16 21.97
CA ARG A 9 28.24 52.85 23.29
C ARG A 9 29.65 53.41 23.41
N TYR A 10 29.90 54.11 24.50
CA TYR A 10 31.19 54.69 24.83
C TYR A 10 31.64 54.23 26.21
N GLU A 11 32.96 54.10 26.37
CA GLU A 11 33.62 53.94 27.66
C GLU A 11 34.50 55.15 27.90
N ILE A 12 34.27 55.81 29.03
CA ILE A 12 35.04 56.97 29.47
C ILE A 12 35.91 56.53 30.64
N THR A 13 37.22 56.77 30.53
CA THR A 13 38.16 56.65 31.63
C THR A 13 38.43 58.04 32.21
N SER A 14 38.12 58.21 33.49
CA SER A 14 38.18 59.48 34.21
C SER A 14 38.69 59.28 35.63
N LEU A 15 39.46 60.24 36.16
CA LEU A 15 39.87 60.26 37.57
C LEU A 15 38.66 60.32 38.52
N THR A 16 37.59 61.03 38.12
CA THR A 16 36.33 61.12 38.88
C THR A 16 35.12 60.86 37.99
N VAL A 17 34.48 59.71 38.18
CA VAL A 17 33.35 59.25 37.35
C VAL A 17 32.14 60.19 37.42
N ASN A 18 31.81 60.69 38.61
CA ASN A 18 30.65 61.58 38.81
C ASN A 18 30.81 62.92 38.08
N ARG A 19 32.04 63.41 37.93
CA ARG A 19 32.32 64.67 37.22
C ARG A 19 32.04 64.54 35.72
N ALA A 20 32.35 63.38 35.13
CA ALA A 20 32.08 63.10 33.73
C ALA A 20 30.56 63.01 33.45
N VAL A 21 29.80 62.37 34.33
CA VAL A 21 28.33 62.27 34.21
C VAL A 21 27.66 63.64 34.39
N ASN A 22 28.08 64.43 35.38
CA ASN A 22 27.54 65.77 35.59
C ASN A 22 27.84 66.72 34.41
N LYS A 23 29.01 66.57 33.77
CA LYS A 23 29.36 67.34 32.57
C LYS A 23 28.42 67.03 31.41
N LEU A 24 28.05 65.75 31.25
CA LEU A 24 27.09 65.30 30.24
C LEU A 24 25.66 65.81 30.50
N ALA A 25 25.21 65.74 31.76
CA ALA A 25 23.90 66.25 32.16
C ALA A 25 23.76 67.76 31.94
N ARG A 26 24.80 68.54 32.29
CA ARG A 26 24.80 70.01 32.06
C ARG A 26 24.77 70.40 30.59
N ALA A 27 25.32 69.56 29.73
CA ALA A 27 25.32 69.80 28.29
C ALA A 27 24.04 69.34 27.59
N GLY A 28 23.04 68.85 28.34
CA GLY A 28 21.76 68.42 27.81
C GLY A 28 21.81 67.14 26.98
N ILE A 29 22.84 66.30 27.13
CA ILE A 29 22.94 65.03 26.43
C ILE A 29 22.24 63.94 27.25
N GLU A 30 21.22 63.32 26.67
CA GLU A 30 20.54 62.17 27.26
C GLU A 30 21.45 60.94 27.21
N VAL A 31 21.81 60.45 28.40
CA VAL A 31 22.67 59.27 28.56
C VAL A 31 21.83 58.08 29.01
N PHE A 32 22.03 56.94 28.35
CA PHE A 32 21.30 55.69 28.58
C PHE A 32 22.24 54.56 29.03
N ASN A 33 21.72 53.58 29.78
CA ASN A 33 22.43 52.37 30.20
C ASN A 33 23.81 52.65 30.80
N VAL A 34 23.84 53.54 31.79
CA VAL A 34 25.06 53.94 32.50
C VAL A 34 25.46 52.81 33.46
N ARG A 35 26.66 52.26 33.26
CA ARG A 35 27.23 51.21 34.11
C ARG A 35 28.63 51.60 34.53
N LYS A 36 28.89 51.59 35.84
CA LYS A 36 30.24 51.76 36.38
C LYS A 36 30.99 50.44 36.25
N THR A 37 32.06 50.41 35.45
CA THR A 37 32.86 49.19 35.17
C THR A 37 34.15 49.13 36.00
N GLY A 38 34.41 50.16 36.82
CA GLY A 38 35.53 50.19 37.78
C GLY A 38 35.59 51.48 38.60
N LYS A 39 36.68 51.71 39.35
CA LYS A 39 36.87 52.95 40.13
C LYS A 39 36.99 54.20 39.24
N THR A 40 37.59 54.06 38.06
CA THR A 40 37.90 55.15 37.12
C THR A 40 37.23 55.00 35.75
N ARG A 41 36.33 54.01 35.57
CA ARG A 41 35.73 53.70 34.26
C ARG A 41 34.21 53.66 34.30
N ILE A 42 33.58 54.30 33.33
CA ILE A 42 32.14 54.29 33.13
C ILE A 42 31.79 53.96 31.68
N ARG A 43 30.82 53.08 31.52
CA ARG A 43 30.21 52.74 30.23
C ARG A 43 28.86 53.40 30.14
N LEU A 44 28.59 54.01 28.99
CA LEU A 44 27.35 54.71 28.74
C LEU A 44 26.96 54.63 27.27
N SER A 45 25.66 54.75 27.00
CA SER A 45 25.10 54.73 25.66
C SER A 45 24.48 56.10 25.37
N ILE A 46 24.78 56.67 24.22
CA ILE A 46 24.28 57.98 23.79
C ILE A 46 23.56 57.79 22.46
N ARG A 47 22.56 58.63 22.16
CA ARG A 47 21.93 58.65 20.83
C ARG A 47 22.97 59.03 19.78
N ALA A 48 22.96 58.36 18.62
CA ALA A 48 23.91 58.60 17.54
C ALA A 48 23.91 60.07 17.05
N LYS A 49 22.76 60.76 17.13
CA LYS A 49 22.61 62.19 16.80
C LYS A 49 23.43 63.12 17.71
N ASP A 50 23.69 62.71 18.95
CA ASP A 50 24.42 63.50 19.94
C ASP A 50 25.89 63.09 20.05
N SER A 51 26.37 62.20 19.16
CA SER A 51 27.75 61.70 19.17
C SER A 51 28.78 62.80 18.88
N GLU A 52 28.50 63.72 17.95
CA GLU A 52 29.38 64.85 17.63
C GLU A 52 29.47 65.84 18.80
N LYS A 53 28.32 66.18 19.39
CA LYS A 53 28.25 67.04 20.59
C LYS A 53 28.98 66.40 21.77
N PHE A 54 28.85 65.08 21.93
CA PHE A 54 29.57 64.32 22.94
C PHE A 54 31.09 64.47 22.78
N PHE A 55 31.65 64.28 21.59
CA PHE A 55 33.08 64.49 21.37
C PHE A 55 33.51 65.95 21.59
N ALA A 56 32.69 66.93 21.19
CA ALA A 56 32.99 68.35 21.38
C ALA A 56 33.10 68.74 22.87
N ILE A 57 32.24 68.21 23.74
CA ILE A 57 32.27 68.49 25.20
C ILE A 57 33.54 67.97 25.86
N PHE A 58 34.10 66.88 25.35
CA PHE A 58 35.31 66.28 25.89
C PHE A 58 36.59 66.72 25.15
N HIS A 59 36.45 67.50 24.07
CA HIS A 59 37.57 68.12 23.37
C HIS A 59 38.31 69.08 24.32
N GLY A 60 39.62 68.85 24.51
CA GLY A 60 40.44 69.66 25.42
C GLY A 60 40.37 69.26 26.91
N SER A 61 39.80 68.10 27.25
CA SER A 61 39.78 67.60 28.63
C SER A 61 40.53 66.29 28.80
N CYS A 62 41.14 66.06 29.98
CA CYS A 62 41.97 64.88 30.28
C CYS A 62 41.16 63.59 30.48
N TYR A 63 40.24 63.30 29.57
CA TYR A 63 39.42 62.07 29.57
C TYR A 63 39.78 61.21 28.36
N THR A 64 40.01 59.92 28.60
CA THR A 64 40.18 58.96 27.51
C THR A 64 38.82 58.38 27.14
N ILE A 65 38.35 58.67 25.93
CA ILE A 65 37.09 58.16 25.40
C ILE A 65 37.38 57.05 24.40
N ASN A 66 36.82 55.86 24.65
CA ASN A 66 36.86 54.74 23.73
C ASN A 66 35.45 54.44 23.22
N LYS A 67 35.26 54.49 21.90
CA LYS A 67 34.01 54.00 21.28
C LYS A 67 34.01 52.47 21.34
N LEU A 68 33.07 51.89 22.09
CA LEU A 68 32.90 50.44 22.08
C LEU A 68 32.25 50.06 20.75
N LYS A 69 32.97 49.30 19.92
CA LYS A 69 32.40 48.72 18.70
C LYS A 69 31.22 47.82 19.10
N ASP A 70 30.04 48.10 18.56
CA ASP A 70 28.85 47.27 18.77
C ASP A 70 29.13 45.83 18.29
N ARG A 71 29.26 44.90 19.25
CA ARG A 71 29.35 43.45 19.02
C ARG A 71 27.94 42.87 19.02
N GLY A 72 27.19 43.05 17.93
CA GLY A 72 25.84 42.49 17.81
C GLY A 72 25.38 42.32 16.37
N LEU A 73 24.09 42.03 16.19
CA LEU A 73 23.37 41.82 14.92
C LEU A 73 23.76 42.83 13.81
N LYS A 74 24.19 44.04 14.17
CA LYS A 74 24.72 45.06 13.25
C LYS A 74 25.96 44.59 12.46
N ARG A 75 26.91 43.90 13.11
CA ARG A 75 28.07 43.33 12.41
C ARG A 75 27.67 42.19 11.49
N LEU A 76 26.75 41.33 11.92
CA LEU A 76 26.21 40.24 11.10
C LEU A 76 25.48 40.79 9.87
N ALA A 77 24.65 41.81 10.03
CA ALA A 77 23.92 42.45 8.93
C ALA A 77 24.87 43.14 7.93
N VAL A 78 25.83 43.94 8.41
CA VAL A 78 26.81 44.60 7.52
C VAL A 78 27.73 43.57 6.84
N TRP A 79 28.14 42.53 7.57
CA TRP A 79 28.94 41.43 7.01
C TRP A 79 28.16 40.62 5.95
N ALA A 80 26.86 40.40 6.17
CA ALA A 80 25.97 39.72 5.24
C ALA A 80 25.69 40.58 3.98
N LEU A 81 25.50 41.89 4.12
CA LEU A 81 25.34 42.82 2.99
C LEU A 81 26.61 42.99 2.16
N CYS A 82 27.80 42.99 2.76
CA CYS A 82 29.07 43.06 2.02
C CYS A 82 29.41 41.73 1.30
N ARG A 83 28.73 40.63 1.65
CA ARG A 83 28.92 39.31 1.06
C ARG A 83 27.61 38.78 0.48
N VAL A 84 26.99 39.57 -0.40
CA VAL A 84 25.75 39.19 -1.10
C VAL A 84 25.86 37.79 -1.71
N GLY A 85 27.03 37.43 -2.25
CA GLY A 85 27.27 36.08 -2.78
C GLY A 85 27.08 34.95 -1.76
N VAL A 86 27.46 35.16 -0.49
CA VAL A 86 27.26 34.16 0.57
C VAL A 86 25.78 34.04 0.93
N LEU A 87 25.06 35.17 1.01
CA LEU A 87 23.62 35.14 1.24
C LEU A 87 22.85 34.46 0.12
N VAL A 88 23.21 34.75 -1.14
CA VAL A 88 22.64 34.09 -2.32
C VAL A 88 22.95 32.60 -2.30
N GLY A 89 24.18 32.21 -1.94
CA GLY A 89 24.56 30.79 -1.80
C GLY A 89 23.74 30.06 -0.73
N ILE A 90 23.53 30.69 0.43
CA ILE A 90 22.67 30.13 1.50
C ILE A 90 21.23 30.01 1.02
N ALA A 91 20.69 31.05 0.39
CA ALA A 91 19.33 31.03 -0.13
C ALA A 91 19.15 29.93 -1.20
N LEU A 92 20.11 29.80 -2.12
CA LEU A 92 20.13 28.76 -3.14
C LEU A 92 20.23 27.36 -2.50
N PHE A 93 21.07 27.19 -1.49
CA PHE A 93 21.19 25.92 -0.75
C PHE A 93 19.89 25.55 -0.03
N CYS A 94 19.25 26.50 0.66
CA CYS A 94 17.95 26.26 1.28
C CYS A 94 16.88 25.91 0.25
N LEU A 95 16.91 26.57 -0.91
CA LEU A 95 16.01 26.29 -2.03
C LEU A 95 16.24 24.87 -2.57
N THR A 96 17.49 24.47 -2.83
CA THR A 96 17.78 23.13 -3.34
C THR A 96 17.41 22.03 -2.35
N VAL A 97 17.66 22.24 -1.05
CA VAL A 97 17.22 21.30 0.00
C VAL A 97 15.70 21.19 0.02
N PHE A 98 14.98 22.31 -0.05
CA PHE A 98 13.51 22.30 -0.08
C PHE A 98 12.96 21.57 -1.31
N LEU A 99 13.51 21.83 -2.51
CA LEU A 99 13.11 21.13 -3.73
C LEU A 99 13.44 19.63 -3.66
N SER A 100 14.59 19.26 -3.09
CA SER A 100 14.98 17.85 -2.96
C SER A 100 13.99 17.06 -2.08
N GLY A 101 13.38 17.71 -1.09
CA GLY A 101 12.33 17.09 -0.27
C GLY A 101 11.01 16.91 -1.01
N ALA A 102 10.69 17.77 -1.97
CA ALA A 102 9.44 17.71 -2.74
C ALA A 102 9.50 16.68 -3.87
N LEU A 103 10.65 16.55 -4.51
CA LEU A 103 10.83 15.75 -5.73
C LEU A 103 11.06 14.26 -5.45
N VAL A 104 10.66 13.45 -6.43
CA VAL A 104 10.94 12.02 -6.49
C VAL A 104 12.18 11.81 -7.35
N PHE A 105 13.23 11.17 -6.83
CA PHE A 105 14.45 10.88 -7.58
C PHE A 105 14.48 9.46 -8.13
N LYS A 106 13.91 8.51 -7.39
CA LYS A 106 13.93 7.09 -7.75
C LYS A 106 12.60 6.43 -7.41
N VAL A 107 12.21 5.46 -8.25
CA VAL A 107 11.10 4.55 -7.98
C VAL A 107 11.69 3.16 -7.80
N GLU A 108 11.29 2.50 -6.73
CA GLU A 108 11.74 1.16 -6.38
C GLU A 108 10.53 0.26 -6.16
N VAL A 109 10.45 -0.82 -6.94
CA VAL A 109 9.38 -1.81 -6.85
C VAL A 109 9.91 -3.00 -6.08
N VAL A 110 9.21 -3.37 -5.00
CA VAL A 110 9.62 -4.41 -4.05
C VAL A 110 8.44 -5.38 -3.86
N GLY A 111 8.72 -6.66 -3.59
CA GLY A 111 7.70 -7.68 -3.31
C GLY A 111 7.70 -8.84 -4.32
N SER A 112 6.73 -9.74 -4.18
CA SER A 112 6.58 -10.92 -5.06
C SER A 112 6.17 -10.55 -6.49
N GLY A 113 5.56 -9.37 -6.68
CA GLY A 113 5.17 -8.81 -7.98
C GLY A 113 6.26 -8.08 -8.75
N SER A 114 7.54 -8.34 -8.47
CA SER A 114 8.67 -7.62 -9.09
C SER A 114 8.71 -7.74 -10.63
N HIS A 115 8.07 -8.76 -11.21
CA HIS A 115 7.93 -8.91 -12.66
C HIS A 115 7.07 -7.82 -13.31
N TYR A 116 6.13 -7.21 -12.58
CA TYR A 116 5.30 -6.10 -13.06
C TYR A 116 5.99 -4.73 -13.02
N ARG A 117 7.31 -4.69 -12.80
CA ARG A 117 8.05 -3.44 -12.61
C ARG A 117 7.83 -2.43 -13.74
N GLU A 118 7.85 -2.88 -15.00
CA GLU A 118 7.67 -1.99 -16.15
C GLU A 118 6.27 -1.38 -16.19
N GLU A 119 5.25 -2.20 -15.96
CA GLU A 119 3.84 -1.81 -15.95
C GLU A 119 3.52 -0.88 -14.78
N VAL A 120 4.04 -1.19 -13.59
CA VAL A 120 3.93 -0.34 -12.39
C VAL A 120 4.58 1.02 -12.64
N CYS A 121 5.77 1.06 -13.24
CA CYS A 121 6.43 2.31 -13.64
C CYS A 121 5.60 3.09 -14.68
N ALA A 122 4.99 2.40 -15.65
CA ALA A 122 4.11 3.03 -16.64
C ALA A 122 2.85 3.62 -15.98
N LEU A 123 2.23 2.93 -15.04
CA LEU A 123 1.06 3.43 -14.30
C LEU A 123 1.42 4.61 -13.39
N LEU A 124 2.56 4.55 -12.70
CA LEU A 124 3.07 5.67 -11.90
C LEU A 124 3.35 6.90 -12.75
N SER A 125 3.98 6.73 -13.93
CA SER A 125 4.24 7.85 -14.84
C SER A 125 2.96 8.47 -15.40
N ARG A 126 1.94 7.66 -15.73
CA ARG A 126 0.60 8.15 -16.11
C ARG A 126 -0.08 8.94 -14.99
N ALA A 127 0.11 8.54 -13.73
CA ALA A 127 -0.37 9.27 -12.57
C ALA A 127 0.46 10.53 -12.25
N GLY A 128 1.52 10.82 -13.01
CA GLY A 128 2.39 11.98 -12.80
C GLY A 128 3.41 11.80 -11.66
N LEU A 129 3.76 10.55 -11.36
CA LEU A 129 4.79 10.14 -10.38
C LEU A 129 6.01 9.52 -11.09
N SER A 130 6.65 10.30 -11.95
CA SER A 130 7.91 9.93 -12.60
C SER A 130 9.12 10.43 -11.79
N PRO A 131 10.35 9.95 -12.10
CA PRO A 131 11.56 10.64 -11.64
C PRO A 131 11.49 12.13 -11.99
N PHE A 132 11.94 12.98 -11.06
CA PHE A 132 11.90 14.44 -11.06
C PHE A 132 10.51 15.08 -11.02
N SER A 133 9.45 14.32 -10.72
CA SER A 133 8.11 14.87 -10.49
C SER A 133 7.87 15.20 -9.01
N PRO A 134 7.00 16.18 -8.69
CA PRO A 134 6.59 16.45 -7.32
C PRO A 134 5.66 15.34 -6.82
N TYR A 135 5.90 14.89 -5.59
CA TYR A 135 5.03 13.92 -4.94
C TYR A 135 3.73 14.56 -4.45
N SER A 136 2.60 13.91 -4.73
CA SER A 136 1.29 14.24 -4.17
C SER A 136 0.60 12.96 -3.72
N GLU A 137 -0.04 13.00 -2.55
CA GLU A 137 -0.76 11.83 -2.01
C GLU A 137 -1.93 11.42 -2.92
N GLU A 138 -2.63 12.37 -3.53
CA GLU A 138 -3.72 12.08 -4.48
C GLU A 138 -3.23 11.30 -5.69
N ARG A 139 -2.07 11.68 -6.24
CA ARG A 139 -1.44 10.96 -7.36
C ARG A 139 -0.99 9.56 -6.94
N ALA A 140 -0.49 9.42 -5.71
CA ALA A 140 -0.09 8.13 -5.16
C ALA A 140 -1.31 7.21 -5.00
N GLN A 141 -2.45 7.74 -4.55
CA GLN A 141 -3.71 6.98 -4.47
C GLN A 141 -4.22 6.56 -5.85
N ASN A 142 -4.20 7.46 -6.84
CA ASN A 142 -4.58 7.13 -8.21
C ASN A 142 -3.68 6.04 -8.82
N ALA A 143 -2.37 6.13 -8.59
CA ALA A 143 -1.43 5.11 -9.04
C ALA A 143 -1.69 3.77 -8.33
N ARG A 144 -1.93 3.76 -7.01
CA ARG A 144 -2.29 2.54 -6.25
C ARG A 144 -3.52 1.86 -6.83
N ALA A 145 -4.57 2.63 -7.13
CA ALA A 145 -5.80 2.09 -7.72
C ALA A 145 -5.54 1.45 -9.09
N GLY A 146 -4.76 2.11 -9.95
CA GLY A 146 -4.38 1.54 -11.26
C GLY A 146 -3.51 0.29 -11.17
N ILE A 147 -2.62 0.21 -10.17
CA ILE A 147 -1.77 -0.97 -9.95
C ILE A 147 -2.58 -2.15 -9.39
N LEU A 148 -3.58 -1.87 -8.55
CA LEU A 148 -4.45 -2.92 -8.00
C LEU A 148 -5.36 -3.55 -9.06
N ASP A 149 -5.60 -2.85 -10.18
CA ASP A 149 -6.37 -3.35 -11.33
C ASP A 149 -5.56 -4.31 -12.23
N LEU A 150 -4.24 -4.41 -12.02
CA LEU A 150 -3.40 -5.36 -12.75
C LEU A 150 -3.77 -6.81 -12.39
N PRO A 151 -3.70 -7.74 -13.37
CA PRO A 151 -4.01 -9.14 -13.13
C PRO A 151 -3.07 -9.73 -12.07
N ALA A 152 -3.63 -10.55 -11.18
CA ALA A 152 -2.92 -11.23 -10.11
C ALA A 152 -2.33 -10.37 -8.97
N VAL A 153 -2.45 -9.04 -9.02
CA VAL A 153 -2.05 -8.18 -7.89
C VAL A 153 -3.12 -8.25 -6.79
N SER A 154 -2.74 -8.69 -5.60
CA SER A 154 -3.65 -8.77 -4.43
C SER A 154 -3.49 -7.60 -3.48
N PHE A 155 -2.29 -7.04 -3.41
CA PHE A 155 -2.00 -5.93 -2.53
C PHE A 155 -0.98 -4.98 -3.17
N CYS A 156 -1.24 -3.69 -3.02
CA CYS A 156 -0.34 -2.63 -3.47
C CYS A 156 -0.19 -1.58 -2.37
N SER A 157 1.06 -1.20 -2.10
CA SER A 157 1.40 -0.06 -1.26
C SER A 157 2.33 0.89 -2.02
N VAL A 158 2.06 2.20 -1.99
CA VAL A 158 2.93 3.22 -2.62
C VAL A 158 3.31 4.24 -1.56
N GLN A 159 4.53 4.18 -1.04
CA GLN A 159 4.99 5.06 0.03
C GLN A 159 6.20 5.88 -0.41
N LYS A 160 6.28 7.13 0.04
CA LYS A 160 7.47 7.96 -0.15
C LYS A 160 8.41 7.82 1.05
N LYS A 161 9.64 7.35 0.79
CA LYS A 161 10.75 7.33 1.76
C LYS A 161 11.83 8.30 1.28
N GLY A 162 11.79 9.52 1.80
CA GLY A 162 12.68 10.60 1.36
C GLY A 162 12.47 10.94 -0.12
N GLY A 163 13.53 10.90 -0.91
CA GLY A 163 13.49 11.11 -2.36
C GLY A 163 13.08 9.87 -3.18
N VAL A 164 12.71 8.76 -2.55
CA VAL A 164 12.42 7.49 -3.23
C VAL A 164 10.98 7.09 -3.00
N ILE A 165 10.26 6.75 -4.07
CA ILE A 165 8.97 6.06 -3.97
C ILE A 165 9.24 4.57 -3.91
N VAL A 166 8.79 3.93 -2.83
CA VAL A 166 8.81 2.49 -2.66
C VAL A 166 7.41 1.96 -2.93
N VAL A 167 7.28 1.13 -3.96
CA VAL A 167 6.05 0.45 -4.31
C VAL A 167 6.15 -1.02 -3.94
N GLY A 168 5.42 -1.41 -2.90
CA GLY A 168 5.26 -2.80 -2.52
C GLY A 168 4.14 -3.43 -3.34
N VAL A 169 4.46 -4.43 -4.16
CA VAL A 169 3.48 -5.19 -4.95
C VAL A 169 3.52 -6.64 -4.52
N GLU A 170 2.38 -7.14 -4.05
CA GLU A 170 2.21 -8.55 -3.72
C GLU A 170 1.22 -9.18 -4.70
N VAL A 171 1.69 -10.26 -5.33
CA VAL A 171 0.92 -11.05 -6.27
C VAL A 171 0.52 -12.34 -5.57
N ASN A 172 -0.76 -12.69 -5.62
CA ASN A 172 -1.18 -14.05 -5.24
C ASN A 172 -0.94 -14.96 -6.43
N ALA A 173 -0.09 -15.97 -6.23
CA ALA A 173 0.00 -17.10 -7.14
C ALA A 173 -1.35 -17.85 -7.25
N GLU A 174 -2.25 -17.65 -6.28
CA GLU A 174 -3.64 -18.10 -6.29
C GLU A 174 -4.59 -17.08 -6.93
N THR A 175 -4.22 -16.52 -8.09
CA THR A 175 -5.28 -16.07 -9.00
C THR A 175 -5.83 -17.35 -9.60
N PRO A 176 -7.00 -17.84 -9.18
CA PRO A 176 -7.47 -19.12 -9.69
C PRO A 176 -7.60 -18.93 -11.20
N ALA A 177 -6.94 -19.81 -11.95
CA ALA A 177 -7.08 -19.90 -13.39
C ALA A 177 -8.55 -19.67 -13.73
N LYS A 178 -8.82 -18.60 -14.49
CA LYS A 178 -10.15 -18.14 -14.96
C LYS A 178 -11.21 -19.22 -14.76
N VAL A 179 -11.83 -19.22 -13.57
CA VAL A 179 -12.61 -20.38 -13.11
C VAL A 179 -13.76 -20.59 -14.10
N SER A 180 -13.66 -21.65 -14.90
CA SER A 180 -14.38 -21.75 -16.18
C SER A 180 -15.80 -22.22 -15.98
N ALA A 181 -16.02 -23.11 -15.02
CA ALA A 181 -17.31 -23.70 -14.74
C ALA A 181 -18.07 -22.87 -13.69
N ARG A 182 -19.24 -22.36 -14.07
CA ARG A 182 -20.11 -21.58 -13.18
C ARG A 182 -20.92 -22.48 -12.25
N SER A 183 -21.29 -23.69 -12.68
CA SER A 183 -22.16 -24.62 -11.95
C SER A 183 -21.60 -26.04 -11.95
N LEU A 184 -22.00 -26.83 -10.95
CA LEU A 184 -21.80 -28.28 -10.91
C LEU A 184 -23.06 -28.97 -11.43
N GLU A 185 -22.93 -29.71 -12.53
CA GLU A 185 -23.99 -30.52 -13.12
C GLU A 185 -23.72 -32.01 -12.88
N ALA A 186 -24.79 -32.78 -12.66
CA ALA A 186 -24.70 -34.22 -12.46
C ALA A 186 -24.34 -34.93 -13.77
N ALA A 187 -23.21 -35.64 -13.81
CA ALA A 187 -22.79 -36.38 -15.01
C ALA A 187 -23.66 -37.64 -15.27
N PHE A 188 -24.30 -38.17 -14.23
CA PHE A 188 -25.14 -39.37 -14.26
C PHE A 188 -26.37 -39.19 -13.37
N SER A 189 -27.38 -40.01 -13.62
CA SER A 189 -28.55 -40.11 -12.75
C SER A 189 -28.22 -41.04 -11.57
N GLY A 190 -28.62 -40.66 -10.36
CA GLY A 190 -28.30 -41.42 -9.16
C GLY A 190 -28.71 -40.72 -7.87
N LYS A 191 -28.40 -41.34 -6.73
CA LYS A 191 -28.67 -40.78 -5.41
C LYS A 191 -27.42 -40.08 -4.88
N ILE A 192 -27.58 -38.88 -4.32
CA ILE A 192 -26.47 -38.12 -3.73
C ILE A 192 -26.06 -38.77 -2.40
N LEU A 193 -24.86 -39.34 -2.35
CA LEU A 193 -24.27 -39.83 -1.12
C LEU A 193 -23.65 -38.69 -0.32
N GLN A 194 -22.93 -37.80 -1.00
CA GLN A 194 -22.22 -36.69 -0.36
C GLN A 194 -22.22 -35.46 -1.27
N LEU A 195 -22.47 -34.28 -0.72
CA LEU A 195 -22.39 -33.01 -1.44
C LEU A 195 -21.66 -31.95 -0.60
N VAL A 196 -20.43 -31.63 -1.00
CA VAL A 196 -19.60 -30.60 -0.36
C VAL A 196 -19.59 -29.36 -1.24
N CYS A 197 -20.20 -28.28 -0.77
CA CYS A 197 -20.24 -26.99 -1.46
C CYS A 197 -19.43 -25.93 -0.68
N ILE A 198 -18.28 -25.52 -1.21
CA ILE A 198 -17.45 -24.44 -0.64
C ILE A 198 -17.93 -23.08 -1.15
N ARG A 199 -18.31 -23.00 -2.43
CA ARG A 199 -18.78 -21.75 -3.06
C ARG A 199 -19.90 -22.02 -4.06
N GLY A 200 -20.94 -21.17 -4.04
CA GLY A 200 -22.17 -21.34 -4.83
C GLY A 200 -23.39 -21.68 -3.96
N THR A 201 -24.54 -21.86 -4.58
CA THR A 201 -25.79 -22.24 -3.89
C THR A 201 -26.13 -23.71 -4.20
N PRO A 202 -26.16 -24.61 -3.21
CA PRO A 202 -26.60 -25.99 -3.40
C PRO A 202 -28.12 -26.05 -3.61
N LEU A 203 -28.55 -26.71 -4.68
CA LEU A 203 -29.98 -26.91 -4.99
C LEU A 203 -30.52 -28.25 -4.47
N TYR A 204 -29.63 -29.20 -4.23
CA TYR A 204 -29.95 -30.54 -3.73
C TYR A 204 -29.24 -30.81 -2.40
N LYS A 205 -29.69 -31.84 -1.69
CA LYS A 205 -29.11 -32.29 -0.43
C LYS A 205 -28.68 -33.76 -0.52
N GLU A 206 -27.85 -34.16 0.43
CA GLU A 206 -27.47 -35.56 0.62
C GLU A 206 -28.74 -36.40 0.82
N GLY A 207 -28.86 -37.50 0.08
CA GLY A 207 -30.02 -38.37 0.06
C GLY A 207 -31.01 -38.13 -1.09
N ASP A 208 -30.93 -36.99 -1.79
CA ASP A 208 -31.82 -36.70 -2.92
C ASP A 208 -31.43 -37.49 -4.18
N THR A 209 -32.42 -37.84 -5.00
CA THR A 209 -32.21 -38.47 -6.32
C THR A 209 -32.15 -37.40 -7.40
N VAL A 210 -31.17 -37.50 -8.29
CA VAL A 210 -30.94 -36.55 -9.38
C VAL A 210 -30.87 -37.26 -10.72
N GLU A 211 -31.28 -36.55 -11.77
CA GLU A 211 -31.15 -36.99 -13.15
C GLU A 211 -29.85 -36.44 -13.77
N LYS A 212 -29.32 -37.15 -14.77
CA LYS A 212 -28.19 -36.70 -15.58
C LYS A 212 -28.46 -35.30 -16.16
N GLY A 213 -27.54 -34.37 -15.91
CA GLY A 213 -27.62 -32.96 -16.32
C GLY A 213 -28.27 -32.03 -15.30
N ALA A 214 -28.78 -32.54 -14.17
CA ALA A 214 -29.33 -31.69 -13.12
C ALA A 214 -28.24 -30.81 -12.48
N THR A 215 -28.54 -29.53 -12.25
CA THR A 215 -27.61 -28.61 -11.58
C THR A 215 -27.62 -28.85 -10.08
N LEU A 216 -26.55 -29.44 -9.55
CA LEU A 216 -26.38 -29.72 -8.13
C LEU A 216 -26.04 -28.46 -7.34
N VAL A 217 -25.11 -27.67 -7.87
CA VAL A 217 -24.66 -26.39 -7.26
C VAL A 217 -24.68 -25.31 -8.33
N ALA A 218 -25.46 -24.27 -8.07
CA ALA A 218 -25.59 -23.13 -8.98
C ALA A 218 -24.50 -22.08 -8.73
N GLY A 219 -24.08 -21.41 -9.83
CA GLY A 219 -23.07 -20.37 -9.85
C GLY A 219 -23.51 -18.99 -9.39
N TYR A 220 -24.31 -18.93 -8.32
CA TYR A 220 -24.70 -17.67 -7.70
C TYR A 220 -24.75 -17.83 -6.19
N VAL A 221 -24.73 -16.71 -5.48
CA VAL A 221 -25.00 -16.64 -4.05
C VAL A 221 -26.07 -15.57 -3.84
N ASP A 222 -27.09 -15.92 -3.06
CA ASP A 222 -28.14 -15.02 -2.64
C ASP A 222 -27.69 -14.26 -1.38
N TYR A 223 -27.77 -12.93 -1.41
CA TYR A 223 -27.44 -12.05 -0.28
C TYR A 223 -28.69 -11.26 0.19
N GLY A 224 -28.82 -11.07 1.50
CA GLY A 224 -29.90 -10.30 2.16
C GLY A 224 -30.92 -11.17 2.89
N GLU A 225 -31.74 -10.56 3.77
CA GLU A 225 -32.70 -11.24 4.68
C GLU A 225 -33.76 -12.11 3.98
N SER A 226 -33.84 -12.08 2.64
CA SER A 226 -34.74 -12.95 1.86
C SER A 226 -34.17 -13.35 0.49
N GLY A 227 -32.84 -13.26 0.30
CA GLY A 227 -32.20 -13.59 -0.98
C GLY A 227 -32.52 -12.62 -2.13
N ALA A 228 -32.81 -11.35 -1.82
CA ALA A 228 -33.22 -10.35 -2.80
C ALA A 228 -32.11 -9.92 -3.78
N VAL A 229 -30.83 -10.20 -3.46
CA VAL A 229 -29.69 -9.81 -4.30
C VAL A 229 -28.89 -11.04 -4.71
N ARG A 230 -28.92 -11.36 -6.01
CA ARG A 230 -28.13 -12.45 -6.61
C ARG A 230 -26.81 -11.93 -7.14
N ARG A 231 -25.71 -12.57 -6.73
CA ARG A 231 -24.37 -12.32 -7.29
C ARG A 231 -23.86 -13.58 -7.97
N GLU A 232 -23.47 -13.46 -9.23
CA GLU A 232 -22.82 -14.56 -9.97
C GLU A 232 -21.44 -14.85 -9.38
N VAL A 233 -21.17 -16.13 -9.12
CA VAL A 233 -19.87 -16.63 -8.65
C VAL A 233 -19.56 -17.94 -9.35
N ALA A 234 -18.28 -18.24 -9.56
CA ALA A 234 -17.89 -19.60 -9.91
C ALA A 234 -18.13 -20.54 -8.72
N ALA A 235 -18.83 -21.66 -8.96
CA ALA A 235 -19.07 -22.69 -7.98
C ALA A 235 -17.80 -23.49 -7.68
N ILE A 236 -17.60 -23.87 -6.42
CA ILE A 236 -16.53 -24.78 -5.97
C ILE A 236 -17.21 -25.85 -5.14
N ALA A 237 -17.35 -27.05 -5.71
CA ALA A 237 -18.10 -28.13 -5.09
C ALA A 237 -17.63 -29.52 -5.54
N LYS A 238 -17.86 -30.51 -4.68
CA LYS A 238 -17.64 -31.94 -4.93
C LYS A 238 -18.90 -32.71 -4.57
N ALA A 239 -19.32 -33.61 -5.44
CA ALA A 239 -20.46 -34.50 -5.24
C ALA A 239 -20.05 -35.96 -5.46
N VAL A 240 -20.62 -36.87 -4.68
CA VAL A 240 -20.52 -38.31 -4.85
C VAL A 240 -21.92 -38.86 -5.06
N LEU A 241 -22.14 -39.51 -6.20
CA LEU A 241 -23.42 -40.10 -6.59
C LEU A 241 -23.34 -41.63 -6.53
N GLU A 242 -24.31 -42.27 -5.91
CA GLU A 242 -24.60 -43.69 -6.06
C GLU A 242 -25.43 -43.88 -7.33
N CYS A 243 -24.83 -44.57 -8.31
CA CYS A 243 -25.43 -44.85 -9.60
C CYS A 243 -25.64 -46.37 -9.73
N GLU A 244 -26.67 -46.76 -10.48
CA GLU A 244 -26.97 -48.15 -10.79
C GLU A 244 -26.86 -48.35 -12.31
N LEU A 245 -26.01 -49.27 -12.72
CA LEU A 245 -25.89 -49.71 -14.12
C LEU A 245 -26.49 -51.10 -14.23
N SER A 246 -27.39 -51.29 -15.18
CA SER A 246 -27.89 -52.60 -15.59
C SER A 246 -27.36 -52.89 -16.99
N TYR A 247 -26.60 -53.97 -17.13
CA TYR A 247 -26.00 -54.40 -18.39
C TYR A 247 -26.48 -55.80 -18.74
N GLU A 248 -27.07 -55.95 -19.92
CA GLU A 248 -27.52 -57.23 -20.44
C GLU A 248 -26.46 -57.80 -21.39
N TYR A 249 -26.01 -59.03 -21.14
CA TYR A 249 -25.06 -59.74 -21.98
C TYR A 249 -25.63 -61.09 -22.42
N GLU A 250 -25.77 -61.28 -23.74
CA GLU A 250 -26.26 -62.53 -24.32
C GLU A 250 -25.09 -63.46 -24.71
N SER A 251 -25.11 -64.70 -24.21
CA SER A 251 -24.15 -65.74 -24.58
C SER A 251 -24.85 -67.04 -25.00
N LYS A 252 -24.20 -67.80 -25.92
CA LYS A 252 -24.68 -69.08 -26.44
C LYS A 252 -24.26 -70.30 -25.61
N GLU A 253 -23.34 -70.14 -24.67
CA GLU A 253 -22.88 -71.23 -23.78
C GLU A 253 -22.76 -70.73 -22.33
N GLU A 254 -23.20 -71.57 -21.39
CA GLU A 254 -23.06 -71.37 -19.95
C GLU A 254 -21.64 -71.74 -19.52
N SER A 255 -20.81 -70.74 -19.25
CA SER A 255 -19.42 -70.94 -18.82
C SER A 255 -18.99 -69.82 -17.88
N ASP A 256 -18.16 -70.18 -16.89
CA ASP A 256 -17.51 -69.22 -15.98
C ASP A 256 -16.74 -68.11 -16.73
N LYS A 257 -16.32 -68.39 -17.98
CA LYS A 257 -15.69 -67.40 -18.86
C LYS A 257 -16.67 -66.34 -19.36
N ALA A 258 -17.90 -66.73 -19.74
CA ALA A 258 -18.91 -65.79 -20.21
C ALA A 258 -19.37 -64.84 -19.10
N LEU A 259 -19.45 -65.33 -17.86
CA LEU A 259 -19.72 -64.52 -16.68
C LEU A 259 -18.60 -63.50 -16.44
N ALA A 260 -17.34 -63.92 -16.52
CA ALA A 260 -16.18 -63.04 -16.36
C ALA A 260 -16.09 -61.98 -17.45
N ASP A 261 -16.38 -62.35 -18.71
CA ASP A 261 -16.40 -61.42 -19.85
C ASP A 261 -17.53 -60.39 -19.71
N ALA A 262 -18.71 -60.81 -19.24
CA ALA A 262 -19.84 -59.91 -18.98
C ALA A 262 -19.52 -58.91 -17.84
N TYR A 263 -18.90 -59.36 -16.75
CA TYR A 263 -18.41 -58.45 -15.70
C TYR A 263 -17.32 -57.50 -16.19
N ALA A 264 -16.42 -57.96 -17.06
CA ALA A 264 -15.38 -57.12 -17.66
C ALA A 264 -15.99 -56.04 -18.56
N ALA A 265 -16.99 -56.39 -19.38
CA ALA A 265 -17.73 -55.45 -20.22
C ALA A 265 -18.48 -54.39 -19.39
N ALA A 266 -19.18 -54.81 -18.33
CA ALA A 266 -19.87 -53.88 -17.44
C ALA A 266 -18.90 -52.98 -16.66
N THR A 267 -17.73 -53.49 -16.25
CA THR A 267 -16.70 -52.68 -15.59
C THR A 267 -16.04 -51.68 -16.55
N LEU A 268 -15.91 -52.03 -17.83
CA LEU A 268 -15.42 -51.12 -18.87
C LEU A 268 -16.32 -49.90 -19.09
N GLU A 269 -17.66 -50.03 -18.94
CA GLU A 269 -18.59 -48.90 -19.06
C GLU A 269 -18.56 -47.96 -17.86
N ILE A 270 -18.24 -48.46 -16.66
CA ILE A 270 -18.19 -47.69 -15.41
C ILE A 270 -16.92 -46.83 -15.31
N GLY A 271 -15.81 -47.28 -15.92
CA GLY A 271 -14.52 -46.60 -15.85
C GLY A 271 -13.87 -46.70 -14.46
N ASP A 272 -13.27 -45.60 -13.97
CA ASP A 272 -12.53 -45.54 -12.70
C ASP A 272 -13.41 -45.36 -11.44
N ALA A 273 -14.73 -45.55 -11.55
CA ALA A 273 -15.64 -45.34 -10.43
C ALA A 273 -15.58 -46.49 -9.41
N GLU A 274 -15.80 -46.18 -8.13
CA GLU A 274 -15.69 -47.14 -7.03
C GLU A 274 -16.93 -48.04 -7.00
N ILE A 275 -16.74 -49.36 -7.12
CA ILE A 275 -17.86 -50.30 -7.18
C ILE A 275 -18.30 -50.67 -5.77
N LEU A 276 -19.57 -50.42 -5.45
CA LEU A 276 -20.18 -50.68 -4.15
C LEU A 276 -20.73 -52.10 -4.06
N GLU A 277 -21.54 -52.51 -5.03
CA GLU A 277 -22.18 -53.83 -5.07
C GLU A 277 -22.22 -54.36 -6.52
N LYS A 278 -22.08 -55.68 -6.66
CA LYS A 278 -22.22 -56.41 -7.93
C LYS A 278 -23.20 -57.56 -7.72
N SER A 279 -24.23 -57.63 -8.54
CA SER A 279 -25.13 -58.78 -8.63
C SER A 279 -25.34 -59.17 -10.08
N ALA A 280 -25.45 -60.46 -10.36
CA ALA A 280 -25.79 -60.95 -11.68
C ALA A 280 -26.95 -61.94 -11.56
N ASP A 281 -27.99 -61.70 -12.34
CA ASP A 281 -29.11 -62.60 -12.52
C ASP A 281 -29.00 -63.29 -13.88
N VAL A 282 -29.19 -64.61 -13.91
CA VAL A 282 -29.08 -65.40 -15.14
C VAL A 282 -30.46 -65.89 -15.54
N ARG A 283 -30.90 -65.53 -16.75
CA ARG A 283 -32.16 -66.01 -17.33
C ARG A 283 -31.86 -66.81 -18.59
N ALA A 284 -32.45 -68.00 -18.69
CA ALA A 284 -32.37 -68.83 -19.88
C ALA A 284 -33.62 -68.62 -20.73
N GLU A 285 -33.46 -68.06 -21.93
CA GLU A 285 -34.53 -67.90 -22.92
C GLU A 285 -34.10 -68.51 -24.27
N ASN A 286 -34.96 -69.36 -24.84
CA ASN A 286 -34.84 -69.88 -26.22
C ASN A 286 -33.46 -70.43 -26.65
N GLY A 287 -32.75 -71.11 -25.74
CA GLY A 287 -31.44 -71.72 -26.04
C GLY A 287 -30.25 -70.75 -25.97
N ALA A 288 -30.43 -69.56 -25.40
CA ALA A 288 -29.38 -68.62 -25.03
C ALA A 288 -29.46 -68.28 -23.53
N PHE A 289 -28.33 -67.95 -22.93
CA PHE A 289 -28.23 -67.48 -21.55
C PHE A 289 -28.05 -65.96 -21.57
N VAL A 290 -29.01 -65.24 -20.98
CA VAL A 290 -28.96 -63.79 -20.78
C VAL A 290 -28.46 -63.55 -19.36
N TYR A 291 -27.30 -62.88 -19.27
CA TYR A 291 -26.73 -62.43 -18.01
C TYR A 291 -27.14 -60.97 -17.80
N GLU A 292 -28.00 -60.71 -16.82
CA GLU A 292 -28.40 -59.37 -16.39
C GLU A 292 -27.49 -58.98 -15.21
N ILE A 293 -26.53 -58.10 -15.46
CA ILE A 293 -25.59 -57.63 -14.44
C ILE A 293 -26.06 -56.30 -13.90
N HIS A 294 -26.32 -56.24 -12.60
CA HIS A 294 -26.58 -55.00 -11.88
C HIS A 294 -25.33 -54.61 -11.08
N ILE A 295 -24.81 -53.42 -11.35
CA ILE A 295 -23.66 -52.87 -10.63
C ILE A 295 -24.06 -51.55 -10.00
N ARG A 296 -23.89 -51.44 -8.68
CA ARG A 296 -23.94 -50.17 -7.97
C ARG A 296 -22.55 -49.62 -7.83
N TYR A 297 -22.35 -48.37 -8.24
CA TYR A 297 -21.05 -47.71 -8.19
C TYR A 297 -21.19 -46.27 -7.67
N ALA A 298 -20.16 -45.82 -6.96
CA ALA A 298 -20.00 -44.46 -6.47
C ALA A 298 -19.16 -43.68 -7.47
N ALA A 299 -19.79 -42.69 -8.11
CA ALA A 299 -19.13 -41.81 -9.05
C ALA A 299 -18.90 -40.43 -8.44
N THR A 300 -17.65 -39.98 -8.47
CA THR A 300 -17.23 -38.71 -7.87
C THR A 300 -17.08 -37.63 -8.93
N PHE A 301 -17.65 -36.46 -8.68
CA PHE A 301 -17.59 -35.30 -9.56
C PHE A 301 -17.18 -34.06 -8.78
N ALA A 302 -16.31 -33.26 -9.36
CA ALA A 302 -15.85 -32.02 -8.77
C ALA A 302 -15.84 -30.91 -9.82
N VAL A 303 -16.13 -29.69 -9.38
CA VAL A 303 -16.03 -28.49 -10.18
C VAL A 303 -15.17 -27.49 -9.44
N ASN A 304 -14.07 -27.08 -10.08
CA ASN A 304 -13.09 -26.12 -9.56
C ASN A 304 -12.54 -26.51 -8.16
N MET A 305 -12.50 -27.81 -7.89
CA MET A 305 -12.05 -28.42 -6.65
C MET A 305 -11.16 -29.59 -7.06
N ASP A 306 -9.86 -29.46 -6.82
CA ASP A 306 -8.83 -30.46 -7.12
C ASP A 306 -8.83 -31.62 -6.10
#